data_AF-A0A7K6HUT8-F1
#
_entry.id   AF-A0A7K6HUT8-F1
#
_cell.length_a   1.000
_cell.length_b   1.000
_cell.length_c   1.000
_cell.angle_alpha   90.00
_cell.angle_beta   90.00
_cell.angle_gamma   90.00
#
_symmetry.space_group_name_H-M   'P 1'
#
loop_
_entity.id
_entity.type
_entity.pdbx_description
1 polymer ?
#
loop_
_entity_poly.entity_id
_entity_poly.type
_entity_poly.pdbx_seq_one_letter_code
_entity_poly.pdbx_strand_id
1 'polypeptide(L)'
;GGKAKGTGVRFAPEGTRGRPREGTRGQPREGTQGHSQEGTHVHFQEQLHDSAVMVTQDKDGHFLVKVGFLKILHKYEITFLLPPVPRLGRDVCPLPVPNPNLRVTAVTSLPEGHSVRCEYTAHKEGVLREELLLAGHGPGHVKVTVQARVMG
;
A
#
# COMPACT_ATOMS: atom_id res chain seq x y z
N GLY A 1 3.22 -16.47 -18.31
CA GLY A 1 2.73 -15.53 -17.31
C GLY A 1 3.41 -15.81 -15.99
N GLY A 2 4.33 -14.95 -15.58
CA GLY A 2 5.04 -15.06 -14.29
C GLY A 2 4.28 -14.32 -13.19
N LYS A 3 4.18 -14.91 -12.01
CA LYS A 3 3.58 -14.29 -10.82
C LYS A 3 4.72 -13.83 -9.93
N ALA A 4 4.88 -12.52 -9.74
CA ALA A 4 5.87 -11.94 -8.84
C ALA A 4 5.20 -11.55 -7.51
N LYS A 5 5.93 -11.71 -6.40
CA LYS A 5 5.48 -11.34 -5.04
C LYS A 5 6.01 -9.92 -4.74
N GLY A 6 5.12 -8.93 -4.61
CA GLY A 6 5.48 -7.52 -4.39
C GLY A 6 5.48 -7.12 -2.92
N THR A 7 6.35 -6.19 -2.56
CA THR A 7 6.61 -5.73 -1.19
C THR A 7 5.56 -4.73 -0.67
N GLY A 8 4.82 -5.10 0.38
CA GLY A 8 4.25 -4.26 1.45
C GLY A 8 3.38 -3.01 1.12
N VAL A 9 2.24 -2.89 1.79
CA VAL A 9 1.47 -1.64 1.91
C VAL A 9 1.91 -0.92 3.20
N ARG A 10 2.20 0.39 3.15
CA ARG A 10 2.49 1.20 4.34
C ARG A 10 1.46 2.32 4.50
N PHE A 11 1.10 2.61 5.73
CA PHE A 11 0.24 3.74 6.07
C PHE A 11 1.11 5.00 6.08
N ALA A 12 0.62 6.08 5.46
CA ALA A 12 1.21 7.39 5.67
C ALA A 12 0.88 7.81 7.12
N PRO A 13 1.85 8.26 7.93
CA PRO A 13 1.55 8.75 9.26
C PRO A 13 0.67 10.00 9.16
N GLU A 14 -0.56 9.92 9.64
CA GLU A 14 -1.36 11.12 9.86
C GLU A 14 -0.75 11.90 11.04
N GLY A 15 -0.50 13.19 10.81
CA GLY A 15 0.20 14.05 11.77
C GLY A 15 -0.64 14.30 13.03
N THR A 16 -0.36 13.58 14.11
CA THR A 16 -0.93 13.86 15.43
C THR A 16 0.04 14.68 16.28
N ARG A 17 -0.32 15.92 16.60
CA ARG A 17 0.40 16.83 17.50
C ARG A 17 0.66 16.17 18.86
N GLY A 18 1.93 15.95 19.19
CA GLY A 18 2.35 15.56 20.54
C GLY A 18 2.19 16.71 21.54
N ARG A 19 1.59 16.42 22.68
CA ARG A 19 1.82 17.14 23.94
C ARG A 19 2.37 16.13 24.95
N PRO A 20 3.54 16.37 25.58
CA PRO A 20 3.98 15.55 26.69
C PRO A 20 3.36 16.06 27.99
N ARG A 21 2.85 15.15 28.84
CA ARG A 21 2.69 15.43 30.28
C ARG A 21 3.32 14.30 31.09
N GLU A 22 4.17 14.77 31.98
CA GLU A 22 5.02 14.11 32.97
C GLU A 22 4.18 13.63 34.18
N GLY A 23 4.57 12.54 34.86
CA GLY A 23 3.90 12.13 36.12
C GLY A 23 4.18 10.70 36.66
N THR A 24 5.32 10.53 37.34
CA THR A 24 5.56 9.85 38.64
C THR A 24 4.90 8.50 39.04
N ARG A 25 5.76 7.46 39.08
CA ARG A 25 6.02 6.41 40.12
C ARG A 25 4.93 6.07 41.20
N GLY A 26 4.55 4.79 41.28
CA GLY A 26 4.02 4.16 42.51
C GLY A 26 3.26 2.82 42.32
N GLN A 27 3.85 1.71 42.75
CA GLN A 27 3.17 0.47 43.20
C GLN A 27 3.30 0.40 44.75
N PRO A 28 2.68 -0.55 45.51
CA PRO A 28 1.74 -1.64 45.19
C PRO A 28 0.51 -1.73 46.14
N ARG A 29 -0.52 -2.55 45.84
CA ARG A 29 -1.06 -3.65 46.68
C ARG A 29 -2.40 -4.24 46.22
N GLU A 30 -2.54 -5.51 46.60
CA GLU A 30 -3.54 -6.55 46.35
C GLU A 30 -5.02 -6.17 46.56
N GLY A 31 -5.88 -6.76 45.73
CA GLY A 31 -7.34 -6.77 45.87
C GLY A 31 -7.96 -7.94 45.09
N THR A 32 -8.79 -8.70 45.79
CA THR A 32 -9.30 -10.05 45.50
C THR A 32 -10.26 -10.17 44.31
N GLN A 33 -10.12 -11.29 43.57
CA GLN A 33 -11.05 -12.03 42.71
C GLN A 33 -12.39 -11.38 42.31
N GLY A 34 -12.58 -11.23 40.99
CA GLY A 34 -13.88 -11.17 40.33
C GLY A 34 -13.82 -11.95 39.01
N HIS A 35 -14.46 -13.12 38.96
CA HIS A 35 -14.70 -13.87 37.73
C HIS A 35 -15.58 -13.05 36.79
N SER A 36 -15.12 -12.79 35.56
CA SER A 36 -15.96 -12.92 34.36
C SER A 36 -15.22 -12.49 33.10
N GLN A 37 -15.26 -13.38 32.11
CA GLN A 37 -14.86 -13.21 30.71
C GLN A 37 -13.37 -13.01 30.43
N GLU A 38 -12.75 -14.12 30.03
CA GLU A 38 -11.66 -14.13 29.06
C GLU A 38 -12.16 -13.48 27.76
N GLY A 39 -12.26 -12.15 27.75
CA GLY A 39 -12.11 -11.39 26.53
C GLY A 39 -10.67 -11.60 26.10
N THR A 40 -10.47 -12.37 25.03
CA THR A 40 -9.23 -12.31 24.27
C THR A 40 -9.11 -10.88 23.74
N HIS A 41 -8.56 -10.00 24.57
CA HIS A 41 -8.17 -8.65 24.18
C HIS A 41 -7.01 -8.82 23.22
N VAL A 42 -7.36 -8.97 21.95
CA VAL A 42 -6.44 -8.78 20.84
C VAL A 42 -5.97 -7.34 20.92
N HIS A 43 -4.82 -7.13 21.55
CA HIS A 43 -4.01 -5.96 21.27
C HIS A 43 -3.62 -6.08 19.80
N PHE A 44 -4.41 -5.45 18.92
CA PHE A 44 -3.98 -5.14 17.58
C PHE A 44 -2.79 -4.19 17.74
N GLN A 45 -1.60 -4.76 17.90
CA GLN A 45 -0.39 -4.05 17.53
C GLN A 45 -0.62 -3.63 16.09
N GLU A 46 -0.63 -2.32 15.88
CA GLU A 46 -0.85 -1.63 14.60
C GLU A 46 0.31 -1.90 13.61
N GLN A 47 0.83 -3.13 13.62
CA GLN A 47 1.67 -3.72 12.60
C GLN A 47 0.71 -4.56 11.75
N LEU A 48 -0.05 -3.87 10.90
CA LEU A 48 -0.94 -4.52 9.95
C LEU A 48 -0.18 -5.60 9.19
N HIS A 49 -0.83 -6.76 9.02
CA HIS A 49 -0.41 -7.85 8.15
C HIS A 49 0.32 -7.30 6.91
N ASP A 50 1.49 -7.86 6.60
CA ASP A 50 2.17 -7.72 5.31
C ASP A 50 1.14 -8.05 4.21
N SER A 51 0.39 -7.02 3.80
CA SER A 51 -0.70 -7.18 2.86
C SER A 51 -0.05 -7.51 1.55
N ALA A 52 -0.13 -8.77 1.16
CA ALA A 52 0.62 -9.28 0.03
C ALA A 52 0.16 -8.58 -1.24
N VAL A 53 0.98 -7.66 -1.74
CA VAL A 53 0.73 -7.01 -3.01
C VAL A 53 1.03 -8.01 -4.13
N MET A 54 0.01 -8.35 -4.91
CA MET A 54 0.16 -9.29 -6.01
C MET A 54 0.26 -8.54 -7.33
N VAL A 55 1.32 -8.80 -8.09
CA VAL A 55 1.53 -8.20 -9.40
C VAL A 55 1.38 -9.27 -10.47
N THR A 56 0.49 -9.02 -11.43
CA THR A 56 0.22 -9.91 -12.56
C THR A 56 0.28 -9.13 -13.87
N GLN A 57 0.93 -9.69 -14.88
CA GLN A 57 0.99 -9.12 -16.21
C GLN A 57 -0.11 -9.72 -17.10
N ASP A 58 -0.82 -8.89 -17.86
CA ASP A 58 -1.77 -9.35 -18.87
C ASP A 58 -1.10 -9.64 -20.22
N LYS A 59 -1.91 -10.00 -21.21
CA LYS A 59 -1.44 -10.39 -22.56
C LYS A 59 -0.85 -9.22 -23.35
N ASP A 60 -1.28 -8.00 -23.06
CA ASP A 60 -0.83 -6.76 -23.71
C ASP A 60 0.43 -6.17 -23.03
N GLY A 61 0.87 -6.84 -21.96
CA GLY A 61 2.02 -6.49 -21.15
C GLY A 61 1.74 -5.39 -20.12
N HIS A 62 0.47 -5.05 -19.89
CA HIS A 62 0.04 -4.18 -18.80
C HIS A 62 -0.05 -4.97 -17.49
N PHE A 63 -0.15 -4.27 -16.38
CA PHE A 63 -0.10 -4.88 -15.06
C PHE A 63 -1.37 -4.64 -14.25
N LEU A 64 -1.81 -5.68 -13.56
CA LEU A 64 -2.78 -5.62 -12.48
C LEU A 64 -2.05 -5.84 -11.15
N VAL A 65 -2.17 -4.85 -10.26
CA VAL A 65 -1.63 -4.86 -8.91
C VAL A 65 -2.80 -5.01 -7.94
N LYS A 66 -2.86 -6.11 -7.19
CA LYS A 66 -3.89 -6.34 -6.17
C LYS A 66 -3.32 -6.07 -4.80
N VAL A 67 -3.88 -5.09 -4.09
CA VAL A 67 -3.35 -4.60 -2.80
C VAL A 67 -4.13 -5.12 -1.59
N GLY A 68 -5.14 -5.97 -1.82
CA GLY A 68 -5.94 -6.56 -0.75
C GLY A 68 -7.04 -5.62 -0.27
N PHE A 69 -7.19 -5.50 1.06
CA PHE A 69 -8.26 -4.74 1.70
C PHE A 69 -7.74 -3.41 2.23
N LEU A 70 -8.45 -2.32 1.95
CA LEU A 70 -8.16 -0.97 2.45
C LEU A 70 -9.37 -0.45 3.21
N LYS A 71 -9.17 0.48 4.14
CA LYS A 71 -10.23 1.18 4.87
C LYS A 71 -10.67 2.42 4.08
N ILE A 72 -11.96 2.68 4.01
CA ILE A 72 -12.50 3.87 3.34
C ILE A 72 -12.03 5.17 4.03
N LEU A 73 -11.93 6.26 3.26
CA LEU A 73 -11.50 7.59 3.67
C LEU A 73 -10.07 7.66 4.20
N HIS A 74 -9.25 6.65 3.88
CA HIS A 74 -7.83 6.63 4.22
C HIS A 74 -6.95 6.80 2.98
N LYS A 75 -5.74 7.25 3.25
CA LYS A 75 -4.70 7.47 2.28
C LYS A 75 -3.53 6.54 2.55
N TYR A 76 -3.08 5.84 1.51
CA TYR A 76 -2.10 4.77 1.60
C TYR A 76 -0.86 5.11 0.78
N GLU A 77 0.30 4.70 1.27
CA GLU A 77 1.50 4.57 0.45
C GLU A 77 1.64 3.10 0.04
N ILE A 78 1.52 2.85 -1.25
CA ILE A 78 1.58 1.51 -1.81
C ILE A 78 2.90 1.40 -2.57
N THR A 79 3.70 0.40 -2.23
CA THR A 79 4.88 0.04 -3.01
C THR A 79 4.64 -1.30 -3.67
N PHE A 80 5.08 -1.46 -4.92
CA PHE A 80 5.05 -2.75 -5.59
C PHE A 80 6.19 -2.86 -6.59
N LEU A 81 6.60 -4.11 -6.85
CA LEU A 81 7.65 -4.42 -7.81
C LEU A 81 7.02 -4.89 -9.12
N LEU A 82 7.21 -4.11 -10.18
CA LEU A 82 6.96 -4.59 -11.54
C LEU A 82 8.15 -5.45 -11.98
N PRO A 83 7.92 -6.63 -12.58
CA PRO A 83 9.00 -7.42 -13.17
C PRO A 83 9.68 -6.65 -14.30
N PRO A 84 10.86 -7.08 -14.79
CA PRO A 84 11.57 -6.37 -15.85
C PRO A 84 10.69 -6.26 -17.10
N VAL A 85 10.56 -5.03 -17.62
CA VAL A 85 9.79 -4.76 -18.83
C VAL A 85 10.73 -4.23 -19.90
N PRO A 86 11.13 -5.06 -20.89
CA PRO A 86 12.12 -4.66 -21.89
C PRO A 86 11.81 -3.35 -22.61
N ARG A 87 10.52 -3.08 -22.89
CA ARG A 87 10.06 -1.85 -23.57
C ARG A 87 10.17 -0.57 -22.73
N LEU A 88 10.27 -0.66 -21.40
CA LEU A 88 10.43 0.50 -20.52
C LEU A 88 11.90 0.89 -20.31
N GLY A 89 12.83 -0.06 -20.47
CA GLY A 89 14.26 0.21 -20.23
C GLY A 89 14.56 0.52 -18.76
N ARG A 90 15.63 1.26 -18.49
CA ARG A 90 16.06 1.61 -17.13
C ARG A 90 15.45 2.92 -16.62
N ASP A 91 15.28 3.90 -17.49
CA ASP A 91 14.78 5.22 -17.12
C ASP A 91 13.27 5.27 -17.35
N VAL A 92 12.52 5.08 -16.26
CA VAL A 92 11.05 4.98 -16.28
C VAL A 92 10.46 6.17 -15.56
N CYS A 93 9.53 6.87 -16.21
CA CYS A 93 8.81 7.99 -15.64
C CYS A 93 7.29 7.75 -15.66
N PRO A 94 6.55 8.27 -14.66
CA PRO A 94 5.11 8.31 -14.75
C PRO A 94 4.67 9.34 -15.79
N LEU A 95 3.70 8.97 -16.63
CA LEU A 95 3.03 9.93 -17.51
C LEU A 95 1.99 10.74 -16.71
N PRO A 96 1.78 12.02 -17.04
CA PRO A 96 0.80 12.86 -16.38
C PRO A 96 -0.62 12.41 -16.78
N VAL A 97 -1.23 11.56 -15.96
CA VAL A 97 -2.63 11.16 -16.08
C VAL A 97 -3.42 11.85 -14.96
N PRO A 98 -4.50 12.59 -15.27
CA PRO A 98 -5.39 13.12 -14.23
C PRO A 98 -6.02 11.96 -13.44
N ASN A 99 -5.50 11.69 -12.25
CA ASN A 99 -6.09 10.74 -11.32
C ASN A 99 -6.03 11.33 -9.88
N PRO A 100 -7.18 11.72 -9.29
CA PRO A 100 -7.20 12.29 -7.94
C PRO A 100 -6.96 11.25 -6.83
N ASN A 101 -7.08 9.97 -7.15
CA ASN A 101 -7.06 8.87 -6.18
C ASN A 101 -5.79 8.03 -6.25
N LEU A 102 -4.94 8.22 -7.25
CA LEU A 102 -3.69 7.50 -7.42
C LEU A 102 -2.61 8.42 -7.99
N ARG A 103 -1.52 8.59 -7.25
CA ARG A 103 -0.39 9.44 -7.65
C ARG A 103 0.93 8.72 -7.45
N VAL A 104 1.73 8.61 -8.51
CA VAL A 104 3.10 8.08 -8.41
C VAL A 104 3.98 9.08 -7.67
N THR A 105 4.68 8.62 -6.63
CA THR A 105 5.59 9.44 -5.82
C THR A 105 7.05 9.09 -6.05
N ALA A 106 7.36 7.85 -6.44
CA ALA A 106 8.70 7.46 -6.86
C ALA A 106 8.66 6.22 -7.78
N VAL A 107 9.64 6.15 -8.69
CA VAL A 107 9.97 4.95 -9.46
C VAL A 107 11.47 4.71 -9.32
N THR A 108 11.84 3.54 -8.81
CA THR A 108 13.24 3.14 -8.61
C THR A 108 13.53 1.90 -9.43
N SER A 109 14.50 1.98 -10.33
CA SER A 109 14.93 0.84 -11.13
C SER A 109 15.85 -0.09 -10.33
N LEU A 110 15.56 -1.38 -10.40
CA LEU A 110 16.22 -2.46 -9.65
C LEU A 110 16.65 -3.57 -10.63
N PRO A 111 17.63 -4.43 -10.27
CA PRO A 111 17.99 -5.58 -11.10
C PRO A 111 16.80 -6.49 -11.44
N GLU A 112 15.88 -6.67 -10.50
CA GLU A 112 14.68 -7.48 -10.61
C GLU A 112 13.46 -6.76 -11.24
N GLY A 113 13.60 -5.50 -11.66
CA GLY A 113 12.55 -4.74 -12.34
C GLY A 113 12.43 -3.29 -11.87
N HIS A 114 11.21 -2.82 -11.58
CA HIS A 114 10.96 -1.45 -11.12
C HIS A 114 10.11 -1.42 -9.87
N SER A 115 10.65 -0.83 -8.79
CA SER A 115 9.89 -0.52 -7.59
C SER A 115 9.11 0.77 -7.81
N VAL A 116 7.79 0.67 -7.77
CA VAL A 116 6.88 1.80 -7.95
C VAL A 116 6.25 2.10 -6.61
N ARG A 117 6.38 3.35 -6.18
CA ARG A 117 5.72 3.87 -4.99
C ARG A 117 4.68 4.88 -5.40
N CYS A 118 3.47 4.70 -4.88
CA CYS A 118 2.35 5.57 -5.16
C CYS A 118 1.53 5.83 -3.92
N GLU A 119 0.80 6.93 -3.99
CA GLU A 119 -0.16 7.37 -3.01
C GLU A 119 -1.56 7.01 -3.52
N TYR A 120 -2.36 6.35 -2.68
CA TYR A 120 -3.69 5.86 -3.03
C TYR A 120 -4.75 6.35 -2.04
N THR A 121 -5.85 6.92 -2.55
CA THR A 121 -6.99 7.38 -1.73
C THR A 121 -8.18 6.42 -1.86
N ALA A 122 -8.52 5.74 -0.77
CA ALA A 122 -9.65 4.82 -0.70
C ALA A 122 -10.97 5.59 -0.47
N HIS A 123 -11.49 6.23 -1.52
CA HIS A 123 -12.56 7.22 -1.41
C HIS A 123 -13.99 6.65 -1.36
N LYS A 124 -14.20 5.37 -1.71
CA LYS A 124 -15.52 4.73 -1.75
C LYS A 124 -15.41 3.24 -1.43
N GLU A 125 -16.43 2.68 -0.76
CA GLU A 125 -16.51 1.23 -0.50
C GLU A 125 -16.64 0.43 -1.80
N GLY A 126 -16.15 -0.81 -1.77
CA GLY A 126 -16.27 -1.76 -2.88
C GLY A 126 -14.92 -2.13 -3.50
N VAL A 127 -14.94 -2.73 -4.69
CA VAL A 127 -13.70 -3.03 -5.43
C VAL A 127 -13.36 -1.83 -6.31
N LEU A 128 -12.35 -1.07 -5.92
CA LEU A 128 -11.86 0.08 -6.67
C LEU A 128 -10.71 -0.33 -7.60
N ARG A 129 -10.59 0.40 -8.72
CA ARG A 129 -9.53 0.24 -9.70
C ARG A 129 -9.05 1.62 -10.13
N GLU A 130 -7.79 1.90 -9.88
CA GLU A 130 -7.14 3.14 -10.27
C GLU A 130 -6.01 2.84 -11.24
N GLU A 131 -5.78 3.71 -12.21
CA GLU A 131 -4.79 3.49 -13.27
C GLU A 131 -3.69 4.55 -13.23
N LEU A 132 -2.47 4.12 -13.52
CA LEU A 132 -1.31 4.96 -13.82
C LEU A 132 -0.64 4.44 -15.09
N LEU A 133 0.10 5.32 -15.76
CA LEU A 133 0.88 4.97 -16.94
C LEU A 133 2.36 5.24 -16.68
N LEU A 134 3.21 4.30 -17.04
CA LEU A 134 4.67 4.42 -16.99
C LEU A 134 5.23 4.41 -18.41
N ALA A 135 6.17 5.30 -18.72
CA ALA A 135 6.86 5.35 -20.00
C ALA A 135 8.37 5.28 -19.79
N GLY A 136 9.04 4.70 -20.78
CA GLY A 136 10.50 4.68 -20.88
C GLY A 136 11.00 5.67 -21.92
N HIS A 137 12.24 5.48 -22.38
CA HIS A 137 12.83 6.28 -23.46
C HIS A 137 12.29 5.92 -24.86
N GLY A 138 11.78 4.69 -25.04
CA GLY A 138 11.24 4.22 -26.30
C GLY A 138 9.78 4.64 -26.56
N PRO A 139 9.27 4.41 -27.78
CA PRO A 139 7.86 4.65 -28.09
C PRO A 139 6.96 3.68 -27.31
N GLY A 140 6.02 4.23 -26.54
CA GLY A 140 4.98 3.46 -25.86
C GLY A 140 4.94 3.66 -24.35
N HIS A 141 4.00 2.97 -23.71
CA HIS A 141 3.79 3.04 -22.27
C HIS A 141 3.25 1.71 -21.73
N VAL A 142 3.33 1.55 -20.42
CA VAL A 142 2.74 0.46 -19.68
C VAL A 142 1.66 1.03 -18.78
N LYS A 143 0.44 0.53 -18.94
CA LYS A 143 -0.62 0.74 -17.97
C LYS A 143 -0.46 -0.17 -16.76
N VAL A 144 -0.68 0.39 -15.58
CA VAL A 144 -0.75 -0.34 -14.32
C VAL A 144 -2.08 -0.01 -13.65
N THR A 145 -2.90 -1.04 -13.43
CA THR A 145 -4.16 -0.93 -12.71
C THR A 145 -3.96 -1.41 -11.27
N VAL A 146 -4.14 -0.53 -10.30
CA VAL A 146 -4.14 -0.84 -8.87
C VAL A 146 -5.56 -1.17 -8.44
N GLN A 147 -5.81 -2.40 -8.03
CA GLN A 147 -7.09 -2.90 -7.56
C GLN A 147 -7.07 -3.14 -6.05
N ALA A 148 -7.99 -2.51 -5.34
CA ALA A 148 -8.19 -2.64 -3.91
C ALA A 148 -9.64 -3.01 -3.58
N ARG A 149 -9.86 -3.79 -2.52
CA ARG A 149 -11.17 -3.92 -1.88
C ARG A 149 -11.25 -2.92 -0.73
N VAL A 150 -12.03 -1.87 -0.88
CA VAL A 150 -12.26 -0.88 0.16
C VAL A 150 -13.42 -1.31 1.05
N MET A 151 -13.20 -1.27 2.35
CA MET A 151 -14.12 -1.66 3.42
C MET A 151 -14.41 -0.44 4.31
N GLY A 152 -15.66 -0.33 4.77
CA GLY A 152 -16.11 0.65 5.77
C GLY A 152 -15.76 0.25 7.19
#